data_AF-A0A1E5URI0-F1
#
_entry.id   AF-A0A1E5URI0-F1
#
_cell.length_a   1.000
_cell.length_b   1.000
_cell.length_c   1.000
_cell.angle_alpha   90.00
_cell.angle_beta   90.00
_cell.angle_gamma   90.00
#
_symmetry.space_group_name_H-M   'P 1'
#
loop_
_entity.id
_entity.type
_entity.pdbx_description
1 polymer ?
#
loop_
_entity_poly.entity_id
_entity_poly.type
_entity_poly.pdbx_seq_one_letter_code
_entity_poly.pdbx_strand_id
1 'polypeptide(L)'
;MIFASKNLDLKDLVALSGAHTLGMTHCSSYTDRLYNFSSAYNADPSLDNEYADRLRTRCKSLDDKAMLSEMDPGSYKTFDTSYAIATSPSGGGSSSLTPRSSPRPLPGVRR
;
A
#
# COMPACT_ATOMS: atom_id res chain seq x y z
N MET A 1 5.73 -18.74 -5.24
CA MET A 1 6.00 -17.29 -5.21
C MET A 1 6.67 -16.87 -6.51
N ILE A 2 6.16 -15.85 -7.21
CA ILE A 2 6.62 -15.46 -8.56
C ILE A 2 8.09 -15.03 -8.57
N PHE A 3 8.57 -14.35 -7.52
CA PHE A 3 9.96 -13.87 -7.39
C PHE A 3 10.99 -15.01 -7.29
N ALA A 4 10.71 -16.03 -6.46
CA ALA A 4 11.61 -17.18 -6.31
C ALA A 4 11.82 -17.95 -7.63
N SER A 5 10.80 -17.99 -8.51
CA SER A 5 10.92 -18.60 -9.85
C SER A 5 11.87 -17.84 -10.79
N LYS A 6 12.25 -16.62 -10.41
CA LYS A 6 13.19 -15.74 -11.13
C LYS A 6 14.54 -15.65 -10.41
N ASN A 7 14.81 -16.53 -9.45
CA ASN A 7 16.01 -16.49 -8.61
C ASN A 7 16.17 -15.18 -7.81
N LEU A 8 15.05 -14.53 -7.46
CA LEU A 8 15.04 -13.34 -6.62
C LEU A 8 14.71 -13.71 -5.18
N ASP A 9 15.49 -13.18 -4.23
CA ASP A 9 15.32 -13.43 -2.81
C ASP A 9 14.43 -12.37 -2.11
N LEU A 10 14.33 -12.44 -0.78
CA LEU A 10 13.54 -11.49 0.00
C LEU A 10 14.10 -10.06 -0.04
N LYS A 11 15.42 -9.88 -0.17
CA LYS A 11 16.04 -8.56 -0.29
C LYS A 11 15.73 -7.96 -1.66
N ASP A 12 15.76 -8.77 -2.71
CA ASP A 12 15.36 -8.33 -4.06
C ASP A 12 13.91 -7.90 -4.09
N LEU A 13 13.02 -8.62 -3.40
CA LEU A 13 11.61 -8.24 -3.27
C LEU A 13 11.46 -6.86 -2.60
N VAL A 14 12.16 -6.63 -1.48
CA VAL A 14 12.12 -5.34 -0.77
C VAL A 14 12.69 -4.22 -1.64
N ALA A 15 13.82 -4.46 -2.31
CA ALA A 15 14.43 -3.48 -3.20
C ALA A 15 13.51 -3.13 -4.39
N LEU A 16 12.92 -4.13 -5.04
CA LEU A 16 12.02 -3.93 -6.18
C LEU A 16 10.71 -3.26 -5.77
N SER A 17 10.24 -3.47 -4.53
CA SER A 17 9.07 -2.78 -4.01
C SER A 17 9.26 -1.25 -3.98
N GLY A 18 10.50 -0.77 -3.87
CA GLY A 18 10.84 0.65 -3.94
C GLY A 18 10.43 1.34 -5.24
N ALA A 19 10.20 0.59 -6.33
CA ALA A 19 9.72 1.17 -7.59
C ALA A 19 8.36 1.87 -7.45
N HIS A 20 7.56 1.53 -6.44
CA HIS A 20 6.29 2.20 -6.15
C HIS A 20 6.43 3.64 -5.61
N THR A 21 7.66 4.12 -5.33
CA THR A 21 7.89 5.56 -5.07
C THR A 21 7.53 6.43 -6.28
N LEU A 22 7.56 5.87 -7.49
CA LEU A 22 7.22 6.57 -8.72
C LEU A 22 5.84 6.18 -9.24
N GLY A 23 5.06 7.19 -9.61
CA GLY A 23 3.87 7.04 -10.44
C GLY A 23 2.55 6.97 -9.68
N MET A 24 1.52 6.66 -10.45
CA MET A 24 0.13 6.62 -10.00
C MET A 24 -0.47 5.24 -10.29
N THR A 25 -1.46 4.86 -9.51
CA THR A 25 -2.25 3.65 -9.71
C THR A 25 -3.73 3.99 -9.79
N HIS A 26 -4.50 3.14 -10.46
CA HIS A 26 -5.95 3.26 -10.50
C HIS A 26 -6.54 2.94 -9.13
N CYS A 27 -7.56 3.69 -8.71
CA CYS A 27 -8.27 3.46 -7.45
C CYS A 27 -8.77 2.01 -7.33
N SER A 28 -9.20 1.40 -8.43
CA SER A 28 -9.65 0.00 -8.49
C SER A 28 -8.63 -1.01 -7.93
N SER A 29 -7.34 -0.66 -7.89
CA SER A 29 -6.29 -1.53 -7.36
C SER A 29 -6.37 -1.72 -5.83
N TYR A 30 -7.06 -0.85 -5.10
CA TYR A 30 -7.13 -0.91 -3.62
C TYR A 30 -8.48 -0.48 -3.04
N THR A 31 -9.49 -0.14 -3.85
CA THR A 31 -10.82 0.26 -3.37
C THR A 31 -11.50 -0.82 -2.51
N ASP A 32 -11.26 -2.10 -2.78
CA ASP A 32 -11.74 -3.20 -1.92
C ASP A 32 -11.16 -3.10 -0.51
N ARG A 33 -9.87 -2.76 -0.38
CA ARG A 33 -9.26 -2.53 0.95
C ARG A 33 -9.81 -1.29 1.65
N LEU A 34 -10.40 -0.35 0.92
CA LEU A 34 -10.89 0.92 1.44
C LEU A 34 -12.37 0.89 1.85
N TYR A 35 -13.17 0.05 1.18
CA TYR A 35 -14.64 0.02 1.31
C TYR A 35 -15.25 -1.38 1.50
N ASN A 36 -14.55 -2.47 1.14
CA ASN A 36 -15.10 -3.83 1.18
C ASN A 36 -14.04 -4.87 1.56
N PHE A 37 -13.37 -4.67 2.69
CA PHE A 37 -12.24 -5.51 3.07
C PHE A 37 -12.65 -6.91 3.53
N SER A 38 -13.73 -7.01 4.31
CA SER A 38 -14.26 -8.27 4.84
C SER A 38 -15.70 -8.10 5.30
N SER A 39 -16.42 -9.20 5.48
CA SER A 39 -17.77 -9.20 6.09
C SER A 39 -17.80 -8.56 7.49
N ALA A 40 -16.66 -8.54 8.19
CA ALA A 40 -16.51 -7.93 9.50
C ALA A 40 -15.94 -6.50 9.49
N TYR A 41 -15.36 -6.05 8.37
CA TYR A 41 -14.60 -4.80 8.32
C TYR A 41 -14.82 -4.05 7.00
N ASN A 42 -15.32 -2.83 7.09
CA ASN A 42 -15.54 -1.94 5.94
C ASN A 42 -14.24 -1.42 5.33
N ALA A 43 -13.15 -1.38 6.09
CA ALA A 43 -11.83 -0.99 5.60
C ALA A 43 -10.77 -1.90 6.23
N ASP A 44 -9.63 -2.05 5.55
CA ASP A 44 -8.51 -2.82 6.03
C ASP A 44 -8.00 -2.24 7.36
N PRO A 45 -8.06 -2.98 8.48
CA PRO A 45 -7.60 -2.49 9.78
C PRO A 45 -6.08 -2.30 9.84
N SER A 46 -5.33 -2.82 8.86
CA SER A 46 -3.92 -2.52 8.71
C SER A 46 -3.70 -1.18 8.02
N LEU A 47 -4.68 -0.62 7.30
CA LEU A 47 -4.54 0.70 6.68
C LEU A 47 -4.68 1.78 7.75
N ASP A 48 -3.82 2.81 7.70
CA ASP A 48 -3.96 3.96 8.58
C ASP A 48 -5.26 4.71 8.28
N ASN A 49 -5.99 5.12 9.33
CA ASN A 49 -7.29 5.75 9.19
C ASN A 49 -7.20 7.12 8.50
N GLU A 50 -6.16 7.91 8.80
CA GLU A 50 -5.98 9.22 8.18
C GLU A 50 -5.63 9.09 6.69
N TYR A 51 -4.80 8.10 6.36
CA TYR A 51 -4.51 7.75 4.98
C TYR A 51 -5.71 7.18 4.23
N ALA A 52 -6.53 6.35 4.88
CA ALA A 52 -7.78 5.88 4.31
C ALA A 52 -8.70 7.08 3.97
N ASP A 53 -8.87 8.04 4.86
CA ASP A 53 -9.73 9.20 4.61
C ASP A 53 -9.22 10.06 3.45
N ARG A 54 -7.91 10.28 3.35
CA ARG A 54 -7.35 10.96 2.17
C ARG A 54 -7.58 10.17 0.89
N LEU A 55 -7.41 8.84 0.92
CA LEU A 55 -7.73 8.01 -0.24
C LEU A 55 -9.21 8.12 -0.62
N ARG A 56 -10.14 8.23 0.35
CA ARG A 56 -11.58 8.43 0.06
C ARG A 56 -11.88 9.77 -0.60
N THR A 57 -11.10 10.82 -0.30
CA THR A 57 -11.28 12.12 -1.00
C THR A 57 -10.92 12.03 -2.47
N ARG A 58 -9.96 11.16 -2.82
CA ARG A 58 -9.48 10.96 -4.19
C ARG A 58 -10.20 9.83 -4.93
N CYS A 59 -10.59 8.76 -4.23
CA CYS A 59 -11.29 7.59 -4.75
C CYS A 59 -12.65 7.51 -4.07
N LYS A 60 -13.66 8.20 -4.61
CA LYS A 60 -14.93 8.45 -3.90
C LYS A 60 -15.82 7.22 -3.83
N SER A 61 -15.68 6.29 -4.77
CA SER A 61 -16.50 5.09 -4.87
C SER A 61 -15.71 3.88 -5.38
N LEU A 62 -16.32 2.70 -5.24
CA LEU A 62 -15.79 1.44 -5.77
C LEU A 62 -15.71 1.44 -7.31
N ASP A 63 -16.55 2.23 -7.99
CA ASP A 63 -16.67 2.27 -9.45
C ASP A 63 -15.82 3.36 -10.12
N ASP A 64 -15.06 4.14 -9.35
CA ASP A 64 -14.16 5.19 -9.86
C ASP A 64 -12.88 4.63 -10.49
N LYS A 65 -13.04 3.79 -11.52
CA LYS A 65 -11.96 3.09 -12.23
C LYS A 65 -11.05 4.05 -13.01
N ALA A 66 -11.57 5.20 -13.43
CA ALA A 66 -10.79 6.21 -14.14
C ALA A 66 -9.93 7.09 -13.22
N MET A 67 -10.17 7.06 -11.90
CA MET A 67 -9.43 7.91 -10.97
C MET A 67 -8.07 7.30 -10.64
N LEU A 68 -7.05 8.15 -10.75
CA LEU A 68 -5.67 7.84 -10.43
C LEU A 68 -5.31 8.41 -9.06
N SER A 69 -4.53 7.65 -8.30
CA SER A 69 -3.95 8.07 -7.04
C SER A 69 -2.46 7.84 -7.01
N GLU A 70 -1.79 8.71 -6.26
CA GLU A 70 -0.36 8.68 -6.05
C GLU A 70 -0.01 7.44 -5.20
N MET A 71 0.95 6.64 -5.67
CA MET A 71 1.44 5.49 -4.90
C MET A 71 2.34 5.95 -3.74
N ASP A 72 3.01 7.09 -3.92
CA ASP A 72 3.82 7.77 -2.92
C ASP A 72 3.36 9.23 -2.78
N PRO A 73 2.43 9.51 -1.85
CA PRO A 73 1.79 10.81 -1.74
C PRO A 73 2.80 11.95 -1.54
N GLY A 74 2.83 12.90 -2.46
CA GLY A 74 3.75 14.04 -2.41
C GLY A 74 5.14 13.83 -3.03
N SER A 75 5.55 12.59 -3.28
CA SER A 75 6.85 12.22 -3.88
C SER A 75 6.73 11.40 -5.17
N TYR A 76 5.52 11.10 -5.65
CA TYR A 76 5.26 10.25 -6.84
C TYR A 76 5.98 10.61 -8.16
N LYS A 77 6.66 11.76 -8.24
CA LYS A 77 7.46 12.21 -9.40
C LYS A 77 8.96 12.09 -9.19
N THR A 78 9.42 11.81 -7.98
CA THR A 78 10.83 11.76 -7.59
C THR A 78 11.15 10.38 -7.03
N PHE A 79 12.31 9.84 -7.39
CA PHE A 79 12.74 8.57 -6.82
C PHE A 79 13.42 8.83 -5.48
N ASP A 80 12.77 8.47 -4.38
CA ASP A 80 13.30 8.62 -3.04
C ASP A 80 12.96 7.41 -2.15
N THR A 81 13.15 7.56 -0.83
CA THR A 81 12.98 6.45 0.14
C THR A 81 11.68 6.53 0.92
N SER A 82 10.83 7.53 0.64
CA SER A 82 9.61 7.78 1.41
C SER A 82 8.63 6.61 1.33
N TYR A 83 8.44 5.98 0.17
CA TYR A 83 7.69 4.71 0.04
C TYR A 83 8.20 3.59 0.97
N ALA A 84 9.52 3.38 1.03
CA ALA A 84 10.13 2.33 1.85
C ALA A 84 9.96 2.62 3.36
N ILE A 85 10.06 3.89 3.75
CA ILE A 85 9.81 4.35 5.12
C ILE A 85 8.34 4.13 5.48
N ALA A 86 7.42 4.48 4.59
CA ALA A 86 5.98 4.40 4.84
C ALA A 86 5.48 2.95 5.04
N THR A 87 6.15 1.97 4.42
CA THR A 87 5.84 0.54 4.52
C THR A 87 6.65 -0.20 5.59
N SER A 88 7.57 0.47 6.28
CA SER A 88 8.44 -0.15 7.29
C SER A 88 7.72 -0.44 8.62
N PRO A 89 8.05 -1.54 9.33
CA PRO A 89 7.36 -1.95 10.56
C PRO A 89 7.47 -0.96 11.72
N SER A 90 8.58 -0.23 11.78
CA SER A 90 8.80 0.91 12.66
C SER A 90 8.34 2.17 11.93
N GLY A 91 7.05 2.52 12.07
CA GLY A 91 6.47 3.73 11.49
C GLY A 91 7.13 5.00 12.05
N GLY A 92 8.30 5.35 11.53
CA GLY A 92 9.15 6.44 11.98
C GLY A 92 9.41 7.40 10.82
N GLY A 93 8.36 8.08 10.38
CA GLY A 93 8.46 9.20 9.45
C GLY A 93 7.28 10.12 9.68
N SER A 94 7.55 11.30 10.26
CA SER A 94 6.57 12.32 10.60
C SER A 94 5.86 12.85 9.36
N SER A 95 4.79 12.19 8.95
CA SER A 95 3.70 12.75 8.19
C SER A 95 2.64 11.68 8.22
N SER A 96 1.48 12.03 8.75
CA SER A 96 0.12 11.60 8.48
C SER A 96 -0.23 10.64 7.31
N LEU A 97 0.70 10.17 6.46
CA LEU A 97 0.58 9.49 5.16
C LEU A 97 1.02 8.01 5.16
N THR A 98 0.67 7.21 6.17
CA THR A 98 1.18 5.83 6.23
C THR A 98 0.27 4.77 5.58
N PRO A 99 0.73 3.99 4.59
CA PRO A 99 0.18 2.69 4.28
C PRO A 99 0.84 1.66 5.20
N ARG A 100 0.24 1.38 6.36
CA ARG A 100 0.71 0.28 7.22
C ARG A 100 0.28 -1.08 6.63
N SER A 101 0.69 -1.39 5.40
CA SER A 101 0.49 -2.71 4.81
C SER A 101 1.39 -3.72 5.53
N SER A 102 0.90 -4.27 6.65
CA SER A 102 1.47 -5.51 7.19
C SER A 102 1.22 -6.61 6.16
N PRO A 103 2.24 -7.39 5.75
CA PRO A 103 2.00 -8.62 5.01
C PRO A 103 1.12 -9.51 5.88
N ARG A 104 -0.05 -9.91 5.39
CA ARG A 104 -0.91 -10.86 6.10
C ARG A 104 -0.08 -12.14 6.34
N PRO A 105 0.08 -12.61 7.58
CA PRO A 105 0.60 -13.95 7.83
C PRO A 105 -0.35 -14.95 7.16
N LEU A 106 0.18 -15.87 6.37
CA LEU A 106 -0.60 -17.00 5.86
C LEU A 106 -1.18 -17.75 7.07
N PRO A 107 -2.48 -18.11 7.07
CA PRO A 107 -3.05 -18.95 8.12
C PRO A 107 -2.28 -20.28 8.13
N GLY A 108 -1.42 -20.49 9.14
CA GLY A 108 -0.65 -21.73 9.30
C GLY A 108 0.79 -21.59 9.80
N VAL A 109 1.39 -20.40 9.80
CA VAL A 109 2.76 -20.23 10.32
C VAL A 109 2.70 -19.95 11.83
N ARG A 110 2.82 -21.01 12.64
CA ARG A 110 3.21 -20.86 14.05
C ARG A 110 4.67 -20.42 14.10
N ARG A 111 4.96 -19.50 15.04
CA ARG A 111 6.33 -19.15 15.43
C ARG A 111 7.08 -20.38 15.95
#